data_AF-A0A7S3Y209-F1
#
_entry.id   AF-A0A7S3Y209-F1
#
_cell.length_a   1.000
_cell.length_b   1.000
_cell.length_c   1.000
_cell.angle_alpha   90.00
_cell.angle_beta   90.00
_cell.angle_gamma   90.00
#
_symmetry.space_group_name_H-M   'P 1'
#
loop_
_entity.id
_entity.type
_entity.pdbx_description
1 polymer ?
#
loop_
_entity_poly.entity_id
_entity_poly.type
_entity_poly.pdbx_seq_one_letter_code
_entity_poly.pdbx_strand_id
1 'polypeptide(L)'
;MKLSCIPPCVGLLILGHLIQLSDAVVAKPGFFSAVQPNEEVLKLQLKGDENANWIEDEEGNVVVHTSEGFQYSEGLGKDGKLVPSGIAVGKQGLKTLKHIKDNGRKRNGRSTLTEDAGSKGEGRGGARPRGTEAQRRRRDHLGPGGRADLRGMPEERRQAARGRGNGRRRLTSATLKNLVVPILFSDHTDRALPSQSELDTLWNEPGGPPSWQAYANQSVKEFYHKQSYGNLVLESTVLDWIEIDSTEAECANGDSGTGNEWMDCLRDVLTTADASVDFNDFDEDGDGYIDAIAFMHSGYGAEYGGWDVYGAYYTDRIWSHKWAIFDADAYAWDPFNSSEGVLVYDYHVETALNGLSGGNVTSIGVCAHETGHFLGLPDLYDTDYSSSGIDAWGIMANSWGWDGTGGNPPSFSAPMKAYLGWLDPVELDAALQAVSASGGWFNLSAVQTDGAAYVLNRTYPEGEYLLIENRQG
;
A
#
# COMPACT_ATOMS: atom_id res chain seq x y z
N MET A 1 33.10 11.04 -50.82
CA MET A 1 31.98 10.15 -50.41
C MET A 1 31.40 10.77 -49.15
N LYS A 2 30.14 11.21 -49.19
CA LYS A 2 29.51 12.07 -48.17
C LYS A 2 29.39 11.33 -46.82
N LEU A 3 29.88 11.94 -45.74
CA LEU A 3 29.42 11.63 -44.38
C LEU A 3 28.02 12.22 -44.21
N SER A 4 27.07 11.39 -43.80
CA SER A 4 25.77 11.84 -43.31
C SER A 4 25.74 11.64 -41.80
N CYS A 5 25.60 12.74 -41.07
CA CYS A 5 25.26 12.76 -39.65
C CYS A 5 23.86 12.13 -39.47
N ILE A 6 23.72 11.28 -38.46
CA ILE A 6 22.43 10.81 -37.94
C ILE A 6 22.35 11.39 -36.51
N PRO A 7 21.25 12.07 -36.12
CA PRO A 7 21.11 12.63 -34.78
C PRO A 7 20.84 11.52 -33.75
N PRO A 8 21.12 11.74 -32.45
CA PRO A 8 20.79 10.76 -31.42
C PRO A 8 19.27 10.72 -31.24
N CYS A 9 18.67 9.56 -31.52
CA CYS A 9 17.30 9.28 -31.12
C CYS A 9 17.28 9.11 -29.60
N VAL A 10 16.67 10.07 -28.91
CA VAL A 10 16.22 9.92 -27.53
C VAL A 10 15.09 8.88 -27.54
N GLY A 11 15.42 7.64 -27.19
CA GLY A 11 14.45 6.57 -27.00
C GLY A 11 13.76 6.76 -25.67
N LEU A 12 12.59 7.42 -25.68
CA LEU A 12 11.67 7.43 -24.55
C LEU A 12 11.11 6.01 -24.41
N LEU A 13 11.59 5.27 -23.41
CA LEU A 13 11.12 3.94 -23.06
C LEU A 13 9.75 4.09 -22.40
N ILE A 14 8.69 3.84 -23.17
CA ILE A 14 7.32 3.75 -22.66
C ILE A 14 7.22 2.42 -21.92
N LEU A 15 7.39 2.45 -20.60
CA LEU A 15 7.09 1.32 -19.73
C LEU A 15 5.58 1.03 -19.80
N GLY A 16 5.25 -0.25 -19.95
CA GLY A 16 3.91 -0.75 -20.17
C GLY A 16 2.91 -0.35 -19.09
N HIS A 17 1.64 -0.35 -19.50
CA HIS A 17 0.47 -0.04 -18.69
C HIS A 17 0.45 -0.83 -17.38
N LEU A 18 0.83 -0.16 -16.28
CA LEU A 18 0.42 -0.53 -14.94
C LEU A 18 -1.02 -0.05 -14.79
N ILE A 19 -1.95 -1.01 -14.79
CA ILE A 19 -3.27 -0.82 -14.19
C ILE A 19 -2.99 -0.36 -12.75
N GLN A 20 -3.57 0.75 -12.30
CA GLN A 20 -3.47 1.18 -10.89
C GLN A 20 -3.98 0.04 -10.02
N LEU A 21 -3.06 -0.64 -9.36
CA LEU A 21 -3.33 -1.67 -8.36
C LEU A 21 -3.64 -0.94 -7.04
N SER A 22 -4.45 -1.57 -6.20
CA SER A 22 -4.44 -1.28 -4.77
C SER A 22 -3.04 -1.58 -4.26
N ASP A 23 -2.47 -0.65 -3.49
CA ASP A 23 -1.13 -0.75 -2.95
C ASP A 23 -1.21 -0.40 -1.45
N ALA A 24 -0.41 -1.04 -0.60
CA ALA A 24 -0.48 -0.80 0.85
C ALA A 24 0.78 -1.15 1.60
N VAL A 25 0.86 -0.66 2.84
CA VAL A 25 1.96 -0.98 3.74
C VAL A 25 1.93 -2.43 4.26
N VAL A 26 3.12 -3.04 4.26
CA VAL A 26 3.39 -4.32 4.93
C VAL A 26 3.23 -4.22 6.46
N ALA A 27 2.79 -5.30 7.08
CA ALA A 27 2.66 -5.43 8.53
C ALA A 27 3.93 -4.98 9.28
N LYS A 28 3.75 -4.34 10.43
CA LYS A 28 4.86 -3.86 11.25
C LYS A 28 5.83 -5.00 11.58
N PRO A 29 7.13 -4.85 11.28
CA PRO A 29 8.14 -5.81 11.66
C PRO A 29 8.22 -6.00 13.19
N GLY A 30 8.39 -7.25 13.59
CA GLY A 30 8.59 -7.65 14.98
C GLY A 30 7.44 -8.46 15.57
N PHE A 31 7.59 -8.79 16.85
CA PHE A 31 6.60 -9.57 17.61
C PHE A 31 5.70 -8.65 18.43
N PHE A 32 4.41 -8.97 18.47
CA PHE A 32 3.46 -8.48 19.45
C PHE A 32 3.18 -9.55 20.51
N SER A 33 2.71 -9.12 21.68
CA SER A 33 2.28 -10.04 22.73
C SER A 33 0.79 -10.31 22.62
N ALA A 34 0.41 -11.58 22.71
CA ALA A 34 -0.98 -12.01 22.77
C ALA A 34 -1.20 -12.86 24.03
N VAL A 35 -2.42 -12.89 24.56
CA VAL A 35 -2.75 -13.64 25.79
C VAL A 35 -3.78 -14.71 25.46
N GLN A 36 -3.47 -15.96 25.77
CA GLN A 36 -4.42 -17.07 25.69
C GLN A 36 -5.47 -16.99 26.80
N PRO A 37 -6.65 -17.65 26.65
CA PRO A 37 -7.66 -17.73 27.72
C PRO A 37 -7.15 -18.36 29.03
N ASN A 38 -6.07 -19.14 28.98
CA ASN A 38 -5.40 -19.71 30.14
C ASN A 38 -4.33 -18.78 30.76
N GLU A 39 -4.30 -17.50 30.37
CA GLU A 39 -3.33 -16.47 30.77
C GLU A 39 -1.89 -16.69 30.26
N GLU A 40 -1.66 -17.68 29.39
CA GLU A 40 -0.35 -17.84 28.74
C GLU A 40 -0.08 -16.69 27.77
N VAL A 41 1.05 -16.02 27.95
CA VAL A 41 1.51 -14.95 27.04
C VAL A 41 2.27 -15.57 25.88
N LEU A 42 1.78 -15.31 24.66
CA LEU A 42 2.37 -15.69 23.39
C LEU A 42 3.14 -14.52 22.80
N LYS A 43 4.21 -14.84 22.07
CA LYS A 43 4.85 -13.90 21.14
C LYS A 43 4.48 -14.30 19.73
N LEU A 44 3.80 -13.41 19.04
CA LEU A 44 3.29 -13.63 17.69
C LEU A 44 3.76 -12.52 16.78
N GLN A 45 3.86 -12.81 15.49
CA GLN A 45 4.24 -11.86 14.46
C GLN A 45 3.15 -11.80 13.41
N LEU A 46 2.69 -10.60 13.08
CA LEU A 46 1.83 -10.37 11.92
C LEU A 46 2.70 -10.32 10.65
N LYS A 47 2.23 -10.93 9.59
CA LYS A 47 2.86 -10.99 8.26
C LYS A 47 1.81 -10.59 7.22
N GLY A 48 2.26 -10.03 6.10
CA GLY A 48 1.39 -9.67 4.99
C GLY A 48 1.14 -8.18 4.83
N ASP A 49 0.08 -7.87 4.08
CA ASP A 49 -0.49 -6.55 3.80
C ASP A 49 -2.02 -6.58 3.99
N GLU A 50 -2.71 -5.54 3.53
CA GLU A 50 -4.15 -5.39 3.55
C GLU A 50 -4.88 -6.47 2.71
N ASN A 51 -4.24 -6.99 1.67
CA ASN A 51 -4.82 -8.00 0.77
C ASN A 51 -4.62 -9.44 1.26
N ALA A 52 -3.49 -9.71 1.91
CA ALA A 52 -3.15 -11.05 2.38
C ALA A 52 -2.27 -11.02 3.62
N ASN A 53 -2.88 -11.26 4.79
CA ASN A 53 -2.18 -11.32 6.06
C ASN A 53 -2.46 -12.60 6.88
N TRP A 54 -1.49 -12.93 7.74
CA TRP A 54 -1.55 -14.05 8.67
C TRP A 54 -0.63 -13.82 9.88
N ILE A 55 -0.83 -14.62 10.92
CA ILE A 55 -0.04 -14.55 12.15
C ILE A 55 0.88 -15.77 12.23
N GLU A 56 2.12 -15.58 12.66
CA GLU A 56 3.09 -16.65 12.95
C GLU A 56 3.56 -16.61 14.41
N ASP A 57 3.99 -17.74 14.95
CA ASP A 57 4.74 -17.82 16.22
C ASP A 57 6.26 -17.58 16.02
N GLU A 58 7.04 -17.65 17.10
CA GLU A 58 8.51 -17.50 17.07
C GLU A 58 9.24 -18.55 16.19
N GLU A 59 8.54 -19.63 15.81
CA GLU A 59 9.07 -20.76 15.05
C GLU A 59 8.58 -20.78 13.59
N GLY A 60 7.81 -19.77 13.19
CA GLY A 60 7.26 -19.56 11.84
C GLY A 60 6.04 -20.44 11.52
N ASN A 61 5.33 -20.93 12.54
CA ASN A 61 4.10 -21.71 12.35
C ASN A 61 2.90 -20.77 12.28
N VAL A 62 2.02 -21.01 11.31
CA VAL A 62 0.83 -20.17 11.10
C VAL A 62 -0.19 -20.37 12.22
N VAL A 63 -0.72 -19.27 12.71
CA VAL A 63 -1.64 -19.16 13.85
C VAL A 63 -2.94 -18.50 13.40
N VAL A 64 -4.07 -18.96 13.95
CA VAL A 64 -5.40 -18.38 13.76
C VAL A 64 -6.00 -18.04 15.12
N HIS A 65 -6.69 -16.90 15.19
CA HIS A 65 -7.44 -16.49 16.37
C HIS A 65 -8.89 -17.00 16.28
N THR A 66 -9.39 -17.60 17.36
CA THR A 66 -10.74 -18.15 17.46
C THR A 66 -11.38 -17.72 18.78
N SER A 67 -12.68 -17.99 18.96
CA SER A 67 -13.36 -17.79 20.25
C SER A 67 -12.76 -18.60 21.41
N GLU A 68 -11.97 -19.65 21.11
CA GLU A 68 -11.29 -20.49 22.11
C GLU A 68 -9.84 -20.06 22.36
N GLY A 69 -9.39 -18.94 21.77
CA GLY A 69 -8.02 -18.46 21.82
C GLY A 69 -7.24 -18.73 20.53
N PHE A 70 -5.91 -18.62 20.62
CA PHE A 70 -5.02 -18.82 19.49
C PHE A 70 -4.73 -20.29 19.24
N GLN A 71 -4.90 -20.73 18.01
CA GLN A 71 -4.67 -22.11 17.59
C GLN A 71 -3.72 -22.16 16.40
N TYR A 72 -2.92 -23.23 16.26
CA TYR A 72 -2.18 -23.46 15.02
C TYR A 72 -3.14 -23.71 13.87
N SER A 73 -2.79 -23.26 12.67
CA SER A 73 -3.57 -23.55 11.47
C SER A 73 -3.21 -24.92 10.89
N GLU A 74 -4.17 -25.64 10.33
CA GLU A 74 -3.91 -26.83 9.50
C GLU A 74 -3.73 -26.50 8.00
N GLY A 75 -3.78 -25.22 7.64
CA GLY A 75 -3.71 -24.70 6.28
C GLY A 75 -4.99 -23.99 5.87
N LEU A 76 -5.15 -23.78 4.57
CA LEU A 76 -6.29 -23.06 4.00
C LEU A 76 -7.46 -23.99 3.67
N GLY A 77 -8.65 -23.50 3.98
CA GLY A 77 -9.92 -24.09 3.58
C GLY A 77 -10.21 -23.87 2.11
N LYS A 78 -11.30 -24.47 1.62
CA LYS A 78 -11.76 -24.30 0.22
C LYS A 78 -12.22 -22.88 -0.10
N ASP A 79 -12.55 -22.13 0.93
CA ASP A 79 -12.91 -20.71 0.90
C ASP A 79 -11.71 -19.78 0.95
N GLY A 80 -10.48 -20.31 1.03
CA GLY A 80 -9.26 -19.53 1.15
C GLY A 80 -9.06 -18.94 2.55
N LYS A 81 -9.79 -19.39 3.57
CA LYS A 81 -9.59 -18.94 4.96
C LYS A 81 -8.72 -19.93 5.72
N LEU A 82 -7.93 -19.43 6.67
CA LEU A 82 -7.15 -20.29 7.57
C LEU A 82 -8.07 -21.16 8.42
N VAL A 83 -7.80 -22.47 8.43
CA VAL A 83 -8.58 -23.44 9.21
C VAL A 83 -7.86 -23.69 10.54
N PRO A 84 -8.55 -23.55 11.69
CA PRO A 84 -7.99 -23.88 13.00
C PRO A 84 -7.80 -25.38 13.16
N SER A 85 -6.64 -25.79 13.69
CA SER A 85 -6.33 -27.20 13.96
C SER A 85 -6.96 -27.76 15.25
N GLY A 86 -7.52 -26.90 16.10
CA GLY A 86 -7.92 -27.27 17.47
C GLY A 86 -6.76 -27.33 18.47
N ILE A 87 -5.52 -27.09 18.04
CA ILE A 87 -4.33 -27.16 18.89
C ILE A 87 -3.96 -25.75 19.34
N ALA A 88 -4.06 -25.49 20.66
CA ALA A 88 -3.68 -24.19 21.24
C ALA A 88 -2.19 -23.87 21.06
N VAL A 89 -1.89 -22.63 20.70
CA VAL A 89 -0.53 -22.09 20.62
C VAL A 89 0.04 -21.89 22.01
N GLY A 90 1.32 -22.25 22.22
CA GLY A 90 1.98 -22.17 23.52
C GLY A 90 2.95 -23.32 23.76
N LYS A 91 3.57 -23.35 24.95
CA LYS A 91 4.70 -24.25 25.30
C LYS A 91 4.41 -25.76 25.14
N GLN A 92 3.13 -26.15 25.14
CA GLN A 92 2.70 -27.53 24.95
C GLN A 92 2.31 -27.87 23.51
N GLY A 93 1.97 -26.86 22.69
CA GLY A 93 1.15 -27.05 21.49
C GLY A 93 1.85 -27.64 20.25
N LEU A 94 3.18 -27.52 20.11
CA LEU A 94 3.89 -28.00 18.90
C LEU A 94 4.91 -29.13 19.14
N LYS A 95 5.13 -29.55 20.40
CA LYS A 95 6.03 -30.68 20.69
C LYS A 95 5.54 -32.02 20.11
N THR A 96 4.33 -32.06 19.54
CA THR A 96 3.64 -33.28 19.11
C THR A 96 3.52 -33.50 17.60
N LEU A 97 3.80 -32.55 16.70
CA LEU A 97 3.56 -32.77 15.25
C LEU A 97 4.53 -32.02 14.32
N LYS A 98 5.04 -32.72 13.30
CA LYS A 98 6.14 -32.30 12.41
C LYS A 98 5.72 -31.64 11.08
N HIS A 99 4.43 -31.32 10.88
CA HIS A 99 3.87 -31.14 9.53
C HIS A 99 3.16 -29.80 9.23
N ILE A 100 3.20 -28.80 10.11
CA ILE A 100 2.52 -27.52 9.89
C ILE A 100 3.54 -26.47 9.46
N LYS A 101 3.99 -26.47 8.19
CA LYS A 101 4.94 -25.42 7.73
C LYS A 101 4.61 -24.71 6.42
N ASP A 102 3.78 -25.26 5.53
CA ASP A 102 3.72 -24.72 4.15
C ASP A 102 2.33 -24.45 3.55
N ASN A 103 1.22 -24.85 4.18
CA ASN A 103 -0.11 -24.76 3.54
C ASN A 103 -0.93 -23.50 3.89
N GLY A 104 -0.44 -22.62 4.78
CA GLY A 104 -1.14 -21.40 5.21
C GLY A 104 -0.68 -20.11 4.52
N ARG A 105 0.46 -20.14 3.80
CA ARG A 105 1.12 -18.94 3.26
C ARG A 105 0.50 -18.37 1.98
N LYS A 106 -0.45 -19.09 1.34
CA LYS A 106 -0.99 -18.70 0.03
C LYS A 106 -2.47 -18.33 0.06
N ARG A 107 -2.74 -17.02 0.18
CA ARG A 107 -4.05 -16.36 -0.06
C ARG A 107 -5.07 -16.56 1.07
N ASN A 108 -4.88 -15.79 2.13
CA ASN A 108 -5.97 -15.36 2.98
C ASN A 108 -6.48 -14.02 2.41
N GLY A 109 -7.18 -14.10 1.27
CA GLY A 109 -7.55 -12.94 0.46
C GLY A 109 -8.12 -13.37 -0.90
N ARG A 110 -9.41 -13.08 -1.11
CA ARG A 110 -10.27 -13.25 -2.31
C ARG A 110 -9.79 -14.17 -3.46
N SER A 111 -10.63 -15.14 -3.83
CA SER A 111 -10.42 -16.00 -5.00
C SER A 111 -10.34 -15.20 -6.32
N THR A 112 -9.14 -15.02 -6.86
CA THR A 112 -8.94 -14.91 -8.30
C THR A 112 -8.73 -16.33 -8.81
N LEU A 113 -9.74 -16.84 -9.52
CA LEU A 113 -9.67 -18.11 -10.23
C LEU A 113 -8.61 -18.00 -11.32
N THR A 114 -7.40 -18.47 -11.04
CA THR A 114 -6.50 -18.98 -12.07
C THR A 114 -6.51 -20.50 -11.91
N GLU A 115 -7.49 -21.17 -12.55
CA GLU A 115 -7.40 -22.61 -12.76
C GLU A 115 -6.25 -22.87 -13.74
N ASP A 116 -5.11 -23.26 -13.19
CA ASP A 116 -4.11 -24.03 -13.92
C ASP A 116 -4.22 -25.47 -13.42
N ALA A 117 -4.99 -26.28 -14.13
CA ALA A 117 -5.13 -27.71 -13.85
C ALA A 117 -5.29 -28.50 -15.15
N GLY A 118 -4.16 -28.74 -15.81
CA GLY A 118 -4.01 -29.92 -16.65
C GLY A 118 -3.88 -31.16 -15.78
N SER A 119 -4.94 -31.98 -15.68
CA SER A 119 -4.80 -33.42 -15.41
C SER A 119 -6.07 -34.18 -15.76
N LYS A 120 -5.89 -35.28 -16.49
CA LYS A 120 -6.91 -36.23 -16.94
C LYS A 120 -7.42 -37.07 -15.76
N GLY A 121 -8.73 -37.32 -15.71
CA GLY A 121 -9.30 -38.32 -14.80
C GLY A 121 -10.78 -38.59 -15.09
N GLU A 122 -11.07 -39.85 -15.44
CA GLU A 122 -12.35 -40.38 -15.93
C GLU A 122 -13.48 -40.33 -14.89
N GLY A 123 -14.72 -40.23 -15.36
CA GLY A 123 -15.89 -39.98 -14.51
C GLY A 123 -16.57 -41.19 -13.88
N ARG A 124 -17.66 -40.91 -13.14
CA ARG A 124 -18.91 -41.69 -13.03
C ARG A 124 -19.92 -40.92 -12.18
N GLY A 125 -21.20 -41.10 -12.52
CA GLY A 125 -22.28 -40.16 -12.25
C GLY A 125 -23.05 -40.31 -10.93
N GLY A 126 -23.97 -39.36 -10.72
CA GLY A 126 -24.95 -39.35 -9.63
C GLY A 126 -25.86 -38.12 -9.76
N ALA A 127 -27.15 -38.33 -9.96
CA ALA A 127 -28.16 -37.33 -10.32
C ALA A 127 -28.45 -36.29 -9.20
N ARG A 128 -28.76 -35.05 -9.57
CA ARG A 128 -29.35 -33.99 -8.71
C ARG A 128 -30.77 -33.62 -9.19
N PRO A 129 -31.69 -33.23 -8.29
CA PRO A 129 -33.07 -32.88 -8.63
C PRO A 129 -33.19 -31.51 -9.31
N ARG A 130 -34.26 -31.36 -10.10
CA ARG A 130 -34.54 -30.23 -11.02
C ARG A 130 -35.01 -28.99 -10.27
N GLY A 131 -34.24 -27.90 -10.35
CA GLY A 131 -34.69 -26.52 -10.08
C GLY A 131 -35.20 -25.84 -11.36
N THR A 132 -36.12 -24.89 -11.19
CA THR A 132 -36.96 -24.24 -12.20
C THR A 132 -36.21 -23.41 -13.25
N GLU A 133 -36.81 -23.32 -14.45
CA GLU A 133 -36.27 -22.78 -15.71
C GLU A 133 -35.87 -21.29 -15.70
N ALA A 134 -36.17 -20.55 -14.63
CA ALA A 134 -35.74 -19.15 -14.42
C ALA A 134 -34.27 -19.00 -13.94
N GLN A 135 -33.63 -20.08 -13.46
CA GLN A 135 -32.23 -20.06 -12.99
C GLN A 135 -31.20 -20.52 -14.05
N ARG A 136 -31.64 -20.90 -15.26
CA ARG A 136 -30.77 -21.45 -16.33
C ARG A 136 -30.29 -20.43 -17.38
N ARG A 137 -30.63 -19.14 -17.26
CA ARG A 137 -30.20 -18.10 -18.23
C ARG A 137 -29.13 -17.12 -17.70
N ARG A 138 -28.47 -17.44 -16.58
CA ARG A 138 -27.36 -16.64 -16.02
C ARG A 138 -26.13 -17.48 -15.66
N ARG A 139 -25.90 -18.55 -16.40
CA ARG A 139 -24.64 -19.31 -16.44
C ARG A 139 -24.41 -19.61 -17.90
N ASP A 140 -23.14 -19.60 -18.31
CA ASP A 140 -22.70 -19.65 -19.70
C ASP A 140 -22.67 -18.24 -20.31
N HIS A 141 -21.62 -17.46 -20.00
CA HIS A 141 -20.91 -16.51 -20.90
C HIS A 141 -19.85 -15.68 -20.14
N LEU A 142 -19.00 -16.29 -19.32
CA LEU A 142 -17.85 -15.59 -18.74
C LEU A 142 -16.61 -16.50 -18.77
N GLY A 143 -15.89 -16.43 -19.88
CA GLY A 143 -14.46 -16.70 -19.96
C GLY A 143 -13.68 -15.37 -19.91
N PRO A 144 -12.35 -15.40 -19.71
CA PRO A 144 -11.56 -14.25 -19.30
C PRO A 144 -11.51 -13.19 -20.41
N GLY A 145 -11.72 -11.92 -20.03
CA GLY A 145 -11.73 -10.78 -20.97
C GLY A 145 -13.10 -10.12 -21.16
N GLY A 146 -13.94 -10.08 -20.12
CA GLY A 146 -15.20 -9.35 -20.15
C GLY A 146 -14.99 -7.85 -20.32
N ARG A 147 -14.92 -7.37 -21.57
CA ARG A 147 -15.21 -5.97 -21.90
C ARG A 147 -16.59 -5.66 -21.32
N ALA A 148 -16.66 -4.68 -20.41
CA ALA A 148 -17.92 -4.17 -19.90
C ALA A 148 -18.86 -3.90 -21.10
N ASP A 149 -20.07 -4.49 -21.08
CA ASP A 149 -21.07 -4.18 -22.08
C ASP A 149 -21.61 -2.77 -21.82
N LEU A 150 -20.91 -1.79 -22.37
CA LEU A 150 -21.18 -0.37 -22.17
C LEU A 150 -22.48 0.09 -22.83
N ARG A 151 -23.27 -0.78 -23.50
CA ARG A 151 -24.39 -0.41 -24.39
C ARG A 151 -25.55 0.37 -23.74
N GLY A 152 -25.57 0.53 -22.41
CA GLY A 152 -26.57 1.34 -21.69
C GLY A 152 -26.11 2.68 -21.10
N MET A 153 -24.82 3.03 -21.13
CA MET A 153 -24.29 4.24 -20.46
C MET A 153 -24.34 5.50 -21.35
N PRO A 154 -24.58 6.69 -20.75
CA PRO A 154 -24.41 7.99 -21.43
C PRO A 154 -23.00 8.13 -22.04
N GLU A 155 -22.91 8.74 -23.22
CA GLU A 155 -21.68 8.87 -24.03
C GLU A 155 -20.52 9.50 -23.23
N GLU A 156 -20.82 10.48 -22.37
CA GLU A 156 -19.85 11.18 -21.51
C GLU A 156 -19.20 10.26 -20.47
N ARG A 157 -19.99 9.37 -19.84
CA ARG A 157 -19.46 8.35 -18.90
C ARG A 157 -18.65 7.26 -19.61
N ARG A 158 -18.95 6.95 -20.86
CA ARG A 158 -18.13 6.03 -21.68
C ARG A 158 -16.78 6.62 -22.06
N GLN A 159 -16.70 7.94 -22.27
CA GLN A 159 -15.45 8.63 -22.58
C GLN A 159 -14.53 8.68 -21.35
N ALA A 160 -15.08 8.98 -20.17
CA ALA A 160 -14.34 8.93 -18.90
C ALA A 160 -13.77 7.52 -18.61
N ALA A 161 -14.53 6.45 -18.88
CA ALA A 161 -14.06 5.07 -18.66
C ALA A 161 -13.06 4.56 -19.72
N ARG A 162 -13.08 5.11 -20.95
CA ARG A 162 -12.21 4.65 -22.07
C ARG A 162 -10.89 5.42 -22.19
N GLY A 163 -10.76 6.58 -21.53
CA GLY A 163 -9.56 7.43 -21.61
C GLY A 163 -8.43 7.10 -20.62
N ARG A 164 -8.64 6.19 -19.67
CA ARG A 164 -7.88 6.18 -18.38
C ARG A 164 -6.71 5.20 -18.26
N GLY A 165 -6.18 4.71 -19.37
CA GLY A 165 -4.99 3.84 -19.33
C GLY A 165 -3.64 4.55 -19.28
N ASN A 166 -3.56 5.88 -19.53
CA ASN A 166 -2.26 6.48 -19.85
C ASN A 166 -2.16 8.03 -19.74
N GLY A 167 -3.01 8.70 -18.96
CA GLY A 167 -3.27 10.14 -19.19
C GLY A 167 -3.27 11.14 -18.01
N ARG A 168 -3.19 10.73 -16.74
CA ARG A 168 -3.07 11.71 -15.63
C ARG A 168 -1.66 12.27 -15.60
N ARG A 169 -1.53 13.60 -15.49
CA ARG A 169 -0.23 14.24 -15.40
C ARG A 169 0.28 14.07 -13.97
N ARG A 170 1.24 13.18 -13.79
CA ARG A 170 1.89 12.98 -12.50
C ARG A 170 2.65 14.25 -12.13
N LEU A 171 2.25 14.90 -11.04
CA LEU A 171 2.96 16.05 -10.48
C LEU A 171 4.23 15.57 -9.75
N THR A 172 5.26 15.24 -10.53
CA THR A 172 6.58 14.83 -9.99
C THR A 172 7.54 16.02 -9.84
N SER A 173 7.11 17.22 -10.21
CA SER A 173 7.87 18.45 -10.08
C SER A 173 6.93 19.61 -9.74
N ALA A 174 7.46 20.66 -9.11
CA ALA A 174 6.72 21.78 -8.52
C ALA A 174 5.98 21.42 -7.22
N THR A 175 4.94 22.18 -6.89
CA THR A 175 4.15 21.97 -5.68
C THR A 175 3.07 20.91 -5.94
N LEU A 176 3.03 19.87 -5.10
CA LEU A 176 1.90 18.96 -4.99
C LEU A 176 1.14 19.33 -3.72
N LYS A 177 -0.09 19.80 -3.88
CA LYS A 177 -0.96 20.10 -2.75
C LYS A 177 -1.66 18.84 -2.28
N ASN A 178 -1.59 18.56 -0.99
CA ASN A 178 -2.17 17.40 -0.36
C ASN A 178 -3.21 17.83 0.67
N LEU A 179 -4.42 17.31 0.59
CA LEU A 179 -5.44 17.52 1.62
C LEU A 179 -5.34 16.41 2.66
N VAL A 180 -5.08 16.74 3.93
CA VAL A 180 -5.02 15.76 5.03
C VAL A 180 -6.28 15.90 5.87
N VAL A 181 -7.05 14.81 5.98
CA VAL A 181 -8.36 14.77 6.61
C VAL A 181 -8.37 13.80 7.79
N PRO A 182 -8.24 14.28 9.04
CA PRO A 182 -8.32 13.42 10.22
C PRO A 182 -9.76 12.96 10.52
N ILE A 183 -9.93 11.67 10.82
CA ILE A 183 -11.25 11.01 11.03
C ILE A 183 -11.43 10.56 12.47
N LEU A 184 -12.37 11.16 13.17
CA LEU A 184 -12.77 10.78 14.52
C LEU A 184 -14.00 9.85 14.46
N PHE A 185 -13.82 8.57 14.80
CA PHE A 185 -14.93 7.62 14.90
C PHE A 185 -15.78 7.91 16.15
N SER A 186 -17.08 7.59 16.09
CA SER A 186 -18.04 7.93 17.15
C SER A 186 -17.73 7.29 18.50
N ASP A 187 -16.99 6.17 18.53
CA ASP A 187 -16.57 5.46 19.74
C ASP A 187 -15.18 5.88 20.27
N HIS A 188 -14.52 6.87 19.65
CA HIS A 188 -13.20 7.35 20.04
C HIS A 188 -13.20 8.67 20.82
N THR A 189 -14.31 9.04 21.46
CA THR A 189 -14.49 10.34 22.14
C THR A 189 -13.52 10.58 23.31
N ASP A 190 -13.05 9.51 23.97
CA ASP A 190 -12.18 9.58 25.15
C ASP A 190 -10.71 9.21 24.85
N ARG A 191 -10.34 9.06 23.57
CA ARG A 191 -8.99 8.65 23.16
C ARG A 191 -8.05 9.87 23.18
N ALA A 192 -6.83 9.67 23.67
CA ALA A 192 -5.78 10.67 23.51
C ALA A 192 -5.34 10.70 22.05
N LEU A 193 -5.66 11.79 21.34
CA LEU A 193 -5.35 11.97 19.92
C LEU A 193 -4.35 13.12 19.71
N PRO A 194 -3.51 13.05 18.67
CA PRO A 194 -2.71 14.19 18.25
C PRO A 194 -3.60 15.38 17.91
N SER A 195 -3.16 16.56 18.32
CA SER A 195 -3.76 17.82 17.86
C SER A 195 -3.54 18.01 16.36
N GLN A 196 -4.38 18.84 15.73
CA GLN A 196 -4.17 19.28 14.35
C GLN A 196 -2.75 19.81 14.13
N SER A 197 -2.20 20.58 15.08
CA SER A 197 -0.84 21.11 14.99
C SER A 197 0.24 20.02 15.02
N GLU A 198 0.05 18.93 15.76
CA GLU A 198 0.99 17.80 15.75
C GLU A 198 0.93 17.02 14.43
N LEU A 199 -0.27 16.86 13.85
CA LEU A 199 -0.44 16.30 12.52
C LEU A 199 0.19 17.21 11.44
N ASP A 200 -0.03 18.52 11.53
CA ASP A 200 0.61 19.51 10.66
C ASP A 200 2.14 19.45 10.77
N THR A 201 2.67 19.24 11.97
CA THR A 201 4.11 19.04 12.16
C THR A 201 4.62 17.76 11.49
N LEU A 202 3.84 16.66 11.54
CA LEU A 202 4.14 15.41 10.84
C LEU A 202 4.21 15.62 9.31
N TRP A 203 3.28 16.39 8.75
CA TRP A 203 3.17 16.58 7.32
C TRP A 203 4.08 17.67 6.74
N ASN A 204 4.22 18.81 7.43
CA ASN A 204 4.81 20.03 6.86
C ASN A 204 6.14 20.45 7.51
N GLU A 205 6.30 20.37 8.83
CA GLU A 205 7.38 21.09 9.51
C GLU A 205 8.72 20.31 9.61
N PRO A 206 9.87 20.97 9.38
CA PRO A 206 11.17 20.39 9.66
C PRO A 206 11.32 20.08 11.16
N GLY A 207 11.82 18.88 11.51
CA GLY A 207 11.97 18.49 12.91
C GLY A 207 10.97 17.44 13.38
N GLY A 208 9.82 17.30 12.72
CA GLY A 208 8.76 16.39 13.13
C GLY A 208 8.19 16.70 14.53
N PRO A 209 7.09 16.04 14.94
CA PRO A 209 6.50 16.21 16.24
C PRO A 209 7.47 15.86 17.38
N PRO A 210 7.36 16.51 18.55
CA PRO A 210 8.32 16.38 19.65
C PRO A 210 8.52 14.95 20.17
N SER A 211 7.55 14.05 19.96
CA SER A 211 7.63 12.63 20.32
C SER A 211 8.66 11.85 19.47
N TRP A 212 9.11 12.41 18.35
CA TRP A 212 10.06 11.79 17.42
C TRP A 212 11.54 12.03 17.77
N GLN A 213 11.86 12.60 18.95
CA GLN A 213 13.22 12.98 19.38
C GLN A 213 14.32 11.90 19.28
N ALA A 214 13.99 10.63 18.97
CA ALA A 214 14.94 9.54 18.73
C ALA A 214 15.20 9.20 17.25
N TYR A 215 14.40 9.72 16.30
CA TYR A 215 14.46 9.39 14.87
C TYR A 215 14.63 10.69 14.08
N ALA A 216 15.31 10.67 12.94
CA ALA A 216 15.78 11.88 12.28
C ALA A 216 14.63 12.78 11.79
N ASN A 217 14.17 13.70 12.64
CA ASN A 217 13.68 15.07 12.43
C ASN A 217 13.18 15.44 11.01
N GLN A 218 12.27 14.67 10.41
CA GLN A 218 11.82 14.89 9.03
C GLN A 218 10.31 14.72 8.93
N SER A 219 9.60 15.73 8.44
CA SER A 219 8.21 15.61 8.00
C SER A 219 8.11 14.87 6.67
N VAL A 220 6.88 14.52 6.25
CA VAL A 220 6.62 13.94 4.92
C VAL A 220 7.09 14.91 3.82
N LYS A 221 6.85 16.22 3.99
CA LYS A 221 7.38 17.27 3.12
C LYS A 221 8.90 17.23 2.99
N GLU A 222 9.63 17.16 4.10
CA GLU A 222 11.09 17.08 4.10
C GLU A 222 11.60 15.81 3.44
N PHE A 223 10.93 14.68 3.66
CA PHE A 223 11.26 13.43 2.99
C PHE A 223 11.18 13.60 1.47
N TYR A 224 10.05 14.07 0.93
CA TYR A 224 9.87 14.26 -0.52
C TYR A 224 10.80 15.32 -1.11
N HIS A 225 11.03 16.43 -0.39
CA HIS A 225 11.98 17.45 -0.81
C HIS A 225 13.40 16.88 -0.97
N LYS A 226 13.87 16.08 0.00
CA LYS A 226 15.17 15.40 -0.09
C LYS A 226 15.21 14.35 -1.17
N GLN A 227 14.17 13.51 -1.25
CA GLN A 227 14.13 12.42 -2.22
C GLN A 227 14.10 12.89 -3.67
N SER A 228 13.51 14.07 -3.91
CA SER A 228 13.38 14.69 -5.23
C SER A 228 14.50 15.67 -5.56
N TYR A 229 15.48 15.87 -4.68
CA TYR A 229 16.52 16.91 -4.80
C TYR A 229 15.95 18.32 -4.95
N GLY A 230 14.83 18.59 -4.27
CA GLY A 230 14.11 19.86 -4.32
C GLY A 230 13.21 20.05 -5.54
N ASN A 231 13.05 19.04 -6.40
CA ASN A 231 12.16 19.12 -7.56
C ASN A 231 10.68 19.11 -7.18
N LEU A 232 10.32 18.41 -6.10
CA LEU A 232 8.95 18.32 -5.59
C LEU A 232 8.86 18.99 -4.22
N VAL A 233 7.83 19.84 -4.06
CA VAL A 233 7.43 20.39 -2.77
C VAL A 233 6.04 19.83 -2.45
N LEU A 234 5.94 18.97 -1.44
CA LEU A 234 4.65 18.55 -0.91
C LEU A 234 4.13 19.62 0.07
N GLU A 235 2.96 20.17 -0.19
CA GLU A 235 2.30 21.15 0.70
C GLU A 235 0.99 20.57 1.19
N SER A 236 0.95 20.22 2.48
CA SER A 236 -0.24 19.60 3.06
C SER A 236 -1.11 20.64 3.77
N THR A 237 -2.43 20.60 3.53
CA THR A 237 -3.40 21.32 4.35
C THR A 237 -4.06 20.32 5.29
N VAL A 238 -3.84 20.48 6.59
CA VAL A 238 -4.40 19.57 7.60
C VAL A 238 -5.68 20.16 8.18
N LEU A 239 -6.80 19.45 7.99
CA LEU A 239 -8.09 19.85 8.58
C LEU A 239 -8.13 19.53 10.09
N ASP A 240 -9.11 20.12 10.79
CA ASP A 240 -9.49 19.65 12.12
C ASP A 240 -10.09 18.23 12.05
N TRP A 241 -10.12 17.53 13.18
CA TRP A 241 -10.77 16.22 13.28
C TRP A 241 -12.24 16.29 12.86
N ILE A 242 -12.60 15.49 11.86
CA ILE A 242 -13.97 15.30 11.40
C ILE A 242 -14.57 14.12 12.14
N GLU A 243 -15.58 14.38 12.96
CA GLU A 243 -16.36 13.35 13.63
C GLU A 243 -17.36 12.72 12.66
N ILE A 244 -17.45 11.38 12.68
CA ILE A 244 -18.44 10.61 11.95
C ILE A 244 -19.26 9.73 12.89
N ASP A 245 -20.50 9.43 12.50
CA ASP A 245 -21.44 8.64 13.31
C ASP A 245 -21.03 7.17 13.43
N SER A 246 -20.27 6.65 12.47
CA SER A 246 -19.81 5.26 12.44
C SER A 246 -18.66 5.00 13.43
N THR A 247 -18.70 3.82 14.05
CA THR A 247 -17.60 3.31 14.89
C THR A 247 -16.44 2.79 14.03
N GLU A 248 -15.23 2.66 14.61
CA GLU A 248 -14.09 2.10 13.86
C GLU A 248 -14.40 0.68 13.35
N ALA A 249 -15.00 -0.16 14.20
CA ALA A 249 -15.31 -1.55 13.88
C ALA A 249 -16.33 -1.68 12.75
N GLU A 250 -17.33 -0.78 12.67
CA GLU A 250 -18.29 -0.74 11.56
C GLU A 250 -17.59 -0.41 10.25
N CYS A 251 -16.70 0.58 10.24
CA CYS A 251 -15.94 0.95 9.05
C CYS A 251 -14.91 -0.14 8.65
N ALA A 252 -14.30 -0.82 9.63
CA ALA A 252 -13.32 -1.88 9.40
C ALA A 252 -13.97 -3.19 8.93
N ASN A 253 -15.20 -3.47 9.37
CA ASN A 253 -16.02 -4.62 9.02
C ASN A 253 -15.33 -6.00 9.21
N GLY A 254 -14.44 -6.10 10.19
CA GLY A 254 -13.68 -7.34 10.43
C GLY A 254 -12.73 -7.73 9.28
N ASP A 255 -12.47 -6.82 8.34
CA ASP A 255 -11.58 -7.00 7.18
C ASP A 255 -10.67 -5.78 7.00
N SER A 256 -10.37 -5.12 8.11
CA SER A 256 -9.47 -3.97 8.23
C SER A 256 -9.72 -2.80 7.28
N GLY A 257 -10.99 -2.57 6.90
CA GLY A 257 -11.40 -1.40 6.12
C GLY A 257 -11.19 -1.54 4.61
N THR A 258 -11.30 -2.75 4.06
CA THR A 258 -11.14 -2.99 2.61
C THR A 258 -12.46 -3.17 1.85
N GLY A 259 -13.60 -2.99 2.53
CA GLY A 259 -14.95 -3.24 2.02
C GLY A 259 -15.77 -1.99 1.67
N ASN A 260 -17.05 -2.21 1.34
CA ASN A 260 -18.02 -1.13 1.07
C ASN A 260 -18.28 -0.27 2.31
N GLU A 261 -18.19 -0.84 3.51
CA GLU A 261 -18.41 -0.14 4.76
C GLU A 261 -17.38 0.98 4.96
N TRP A 262 -16.13 0.73 4.59
CA TRP A 262 -15.10 1.77 4.57
C TRP A 262 -15.40 2.85 3.52
N MET A 263 -15.90 2.46 2.34
CA MET A 263 -16.28 3.39 1.28
C MET A 263 -17.43 4.31 1.68
N ASP A 264 -18.38 3.81 2.48
CA ASP A 264 -19.47 4.59 3.05
C ASP A 264 -18.94 5.57 4.11
N CYS A 265 -18.08 5.11 5.04
CA CYS A 265 -17.45 5.99 6.02
C CYS A 265 -16.61 7.10 5.37
N LEU A 266 -15.85 6.80 4.31
CA LEU A 266 -15.09 7.80 3.56
C LEU A 266 -16.00 8.86 2.92
N ARG A 267 -17.19 8.49 2.44
CA ARG A 267 -18.14 9.46 1.86
C ARG A 267 -18.71 10.41 2.91
N ASP A 268 -18.97 9.92 4.11
CA ASP A 268 -19.44 10.77 5.21
C ASP A 268 -18.38 11.81 5.60
N VAL A 269 -17.12 11.37 5.71
CA VAL A 269 -15.97 12.26 5.95
C VAL A 269 -15.81 13.27 4.82
N LEU A 270 -15.81 12.81 3.56
CA LEU A 270 -15.64 13.66 2.38
C LEU A 270 -16.74 14.70 2.25
N THR A 271 -17.98 14.36 2.58
CA THR A 271 -19.11 15.30 2.59
C THR A 271 -18.86 16.44 3.57
N THR A 272 -18.28 16.14 4.74
CA THR A 272 -17.95 17.16 5.74
C THR A 272 -16.72 17.97 5.34
N ALA A 273 -15.71 17.31 4.77
CA ALA A 273 -14.49 17.97 4.28
C ALA A 273 -14.82 18.97 3.15
N ASP A 274 -15.61 18.55 2.15
CA ASP A 274 -16.12 19.36 1.03
C ASP A 274 -16.87 20.62 1.50
N ALA A 275 -17.62 20.51 2.59
CA ALA A 275 -18.29 21.68 3.18
C ALA A 275 -17.32 22.67 3.89
N SER A 276 -16.09 22.26 4.16
CA SER A 276 -15.09 23.02 4.95
C SER A 276 -13.95 23.60 4.12
N VAL A 277 -13.64 23.02 2.96
CA VAL A 277 -12.53 23.42 2.09
C VAL A 277 -12.92 23.27 0.62
N ASP A 278 -12.49 24.20 -0.23
CA ASP A 278 -12.75 24.15 -1.67
C ASP A 278 -11.82 23.13 -2.35
N PHE A 279 -12.39 22.07 -2.94
CA PHE A 279 -11.58 21.02 -3.55
C PHE A 279 -10.87 21.46 -4.84
N ASN A 280 -11.25 22.59 -5.46
CA ASN A 280 -10.48 23.17 -6.57
C ASN A 280 -9.08 23.60 -6.14
N ASP A 281 -8.86 23.91 -4.86
CA ASP A 281 -7.55 24.30 -4.36
C ASP A 281 -6.52 23.17 -4.42
N PHE A 282 -6.97 21.93 -4.68
CA PHE A 282 -6.16 20.71 -4.74
C PHE A 282 -6.21 20.00 -6.10
N ASP A 283 -6.70 20.68 -7.15
CA ASP A 283 -6.65 20.25 -8.56
C ASP A 283 -5.68 21.19 -9.32
N GLU A 284 -4.38 21.05 -9.07
CA GLU A 284 -3.34 21.94 -9.61
C GLU A 284 -3.12 21.74 -11.12
N ASP A 285 -3.45 20.57 -11.65
CA ASP A 285 -3.30 20.27 -13.08
C ASP A 285 -4.58 20.54 -13.91
N GLY A 286 -5.71 20.77 -13.24
CA GLY A 286 -7.00 21.14 -13.82
C GLY A 286 -7.70 19.99 -14.54
N ASP A 287 -7.42 18.73 -14.16
CA ASP A 287 -8.00 17.54 -14.76
C ASP A 287 -9.37 17.16 -14.16
N GLY A 288 -9.84 17.91 -13.16
CA GLY A 288 -11.11 17.70 -12.47
C GLY A 288 -11.04 16.65 -11.36
N TYR A 289 -9.84 16.29 -10.89
CA TYR A 289 -9.62 15.42 -9.74
C TYR A 289 -8.78 16.11 -8.68
N ILE A 290 -8.97 15.72 -7.42
CA ILE A 290 -7.99 16.06 -6.40
C ILE A 290 -6.66 15.34 -6.71
N ASP A 291 -5.55 16.08 -6.67
CA ASP A 291 -4.21 15.57 -6.96
C ASP A 291 -3.71 14.62 -5.86
N ALA A 292 -3.94 14.98 -4.60
CA ALA A 292 -3.55 14.19 -3.43
C ALA A 292 -4.49 14.44 -2.24
N ILE A 293 -4.93 13.34 -1.62
CA ILE A 293 -5.71 13.35 -0.39
C ILE A 293 -5.33 12.18 0.52
N ALA A 294 -5.06 12.52 1.78
CA ALA A 294 -4.67 11.62 2.85
C ALA A 294 -5.73 11.60 3.95
N PHE A 295 -6.10 10.43 4.43
CA PHE A 295 -6.99 10.27 5.59
C PHE A 295 -6.20 9.78 6.80
N MET A 296 -6.45 10.39 7.96
CA MET A 296 -5.76 10.06 9.21
C MET A 296 -6.78 9.57 10.25
N HIS A 297 -6.93 8.26 10.43
CA HIS A 297 -7.97 7.75 11.34
C HIS A 297 -7.53 7.78 12.82
N SER A 298 -8.50 8.00 13.71
CA SER A 298 -8.32 8.04 15.17
C SER A 298 -8.05 6.67 15.81
N GLY A 299 -8.15 5.60 15.01
CA GLY A 299 -7.79 4.21 15.33
C GLY A 299 -6.28 3.97 15.46
N TYR A 300 -5.87 2.84 16.04
CA TYR A 300 -4.48 2.37 15.90
C TYR A 300 -4.40 1.46 14.67
N GLY A 301 -3.38 1.62 13.84
CA GLY A 301 -3.27 0.88 12.58
C GLY A 301 -3.35 -0.65 12.74
N ALA A 302 -4.15 -1.31 11.90
CA ALA A 302 -4.28 -2.76 11.89
C ALA A 302 -2.96 -3.47 11.57
N GLU A 303 -2.06 -2.82 10.84
CA GLU A 303 -0.73 -3.29 10.49
C GLU A 303 0.19 -3.53 11.71
N TYR A 304 -0.16 -3.01 12.89
CA TYR A 304 0.51 -3.35 14.14
C TYR A 304 0.13 -4.74 14.70
N GLY A 305 -0.98 -5.32 14.22
CA GLY A 305 -1.52 -6.60 14.69
C GLY A 305 -2.05 -6.56 16.11
N GLY A 306 -2.51 -7.72 16.60
CA GLY A 306 -2.95 -7.90 17.99
C GLY A 306 -4.15 -7.05 18.42
N TRP A 307 -4.27 -6.85 19.74
CA TRP A 307 -5.26 -5.95 20.34
C TRP A 307 -4.62 -4.62 20.70
N ASP A 308 -5.38 -3.55 20.54
CA ASP A 308 -5.03 -2.26 21.12
C ASP A 308 -5.41 -2.16 22.61
N VAL A 309 -5.03 -1.05 23.24
CA VAL A 309 -5.31 -0.76 24.66
C VAL A 309 -6.81 -0.64 24.99
N TYR A 310 -7.67 -0.47 23.98
CA TYR A 310 -9.12 -0.36 24.13
C TYR A 310 -9.86 -1.68 23.83
N GLY A 311 -9.13 -2.73 23.44
CA GLY A 311 -9.67 -4.06 23.21
C GLY A 311 -10.14 -4.31 21.77
N ALA A 312 -9.82 -3.44 20.82
CA ALA A 312 -10.09 -3.67 19.41
C ALA A 312 -9.05 -4.62 18.80
N TYR A 313 -9.49 -5.71 18.17
CA TYR A 313 -8.61 -6.63 17.46
C TYR A 313 -8.22 -6.05 16.09
N TYR A 314 -7.07 -6.43 15.53
CA TYR A 314 -6.55 -5.78 14.31
C TYR A 314 -7.49 -5.81 13.11
N THR A 315 -8.33 -6.84 12.97
CA THR A 315 -9.31 -6.93 11.88
C THR A 315 -10.46 -5.92 12.01
N ASP A 316 -10.69 -5.40 13.22
CA ASP A 316 -11.70 -4.39 13.53
C ASP A 316 -11.09 -2.98 13.57
N ARG A 317 -9.87 -2.81 13.05
CA ARG A 317 -9.14 -1.54 12.93
C ARG A 317 -8.78 -1.31 11.47
N ILE A 318 -8.58 -0.06 11.05
CA ILE A 318 -8.24 0.22 9.65
C ILE A 318 -6.76 -0.11 9.37
N TRP A 319 -6.49 -0.85 8.30
CA TRP A 319 -5.13 -1.07 7.79
C TRP A 319 -4.75 0.06 6.86
N SER A 320 -3.58 0.66 7.05
CA SER A 320 -3.13 1.78 6.21
C SER A 320 -2.94 1.35 4.74
N HIS A 321 -3.51 2.07 3.77
CA HIS A 321 -3.46 1.68 2.35
C HIS A 321 -3.75 2.85 1.40
N LYS A 322 -3.34 2.71 0.14
CA LYS A 322 -3.76 3.54 -0.99
C LYS A 322 -4.74 2.76 -1.85
N TRP A 323 -5.90 3.37 -2.11
CA TRP A 323 -6.87 2.76 -3.02
C TRP A 323 -7.59 3.81 -3.86
N ALA A 324 -8.73 3.41 -4.42
CA ALA A 324 -9.60 4.22 -5.22
C ALA A 324 -11.03 3.99 -4.72
N ILE A 325 -11.82 5.05 -4.70
CA ILE A 325 -13.19 4.99 -4.26
C ILE A 325 -14.01 4.13 -5.25
N PHE A 326 -14.57 3.03 -4.75
CA PHE A 326 -15.27 2.03 -5.55
C PHE A 326 -16.54 1.53 -4.86
N ASP A 327 -17.44 0.95 -5.64
CA ASP A 327 -18.57 0.15 -5.16
C ASP A 327 -18.24 -1.33 -5.44
N ALA A 328 -18.00 -2.09 -4.36
CA ALA A 328 -17.64 -3.50 -4.41
C ALA A 328 -18.78 -4.40 -4.91
N ASP A 329 -20.03 -4.00 -4.69
CA ASP A 329 -21.22 -4.77 -5.08
C ASP A 329 -21.55 -4.57 -6.56
N ALA A 330 -21.45 -3.32 -7.03
CA ALA A 330 -21.59 -2.99 -8.44
C ALA A 330 -20.35 -3.35 -9.28
N TYR A 331 -19.22 -3.65 -8.61
CA TYR A 331 -17.91 -3.86 -9.23
C TYR A 331 -17.56 -2.70 -10.17
N ALA A 332 -17.74 -1.48 -9.68
CA ALA A 332 -17.63 -0.26 -10.46
C ALA A 332 -16.91 0.84 -9.68
N TRP A 333 -16.14 1.66 -10.41
CA TRP A 333 -15.59 2.90 -9.87
C TRP A 333 -16.71 3.88 -9.58
N ASP A 334 -16.68 4.46 -8.38
CA ASP A 334 -17.69 5.40 -7.90
C ASP A 334 -17.00 6.55 -7.16
N PRO A 335 -16.28 7.44 -7.88
CA PRO A 335 -15.60 8.56 -7.25
C PRO A 335 -16.59 9.46 -6.53
N PHE A 336 -16.17 10.03 -5.40
CA PHE A 336 -16.92 11.08 -4.73
C PHE A 336 -16.88 12.34 -5.59
N ASN A 337 -18.02 13.03 -5.71
CA ASN A 337 -18.15 14.26 -6.47
C ASN A 337 -18.40 15.42 -5.52
N SER A 338 -17.42 16.31 -5.42
CA SER A 338 -17.47 17.50 -4.57
C SER A 338 -18.57 18.46 -5.02
N SER A 339 -18.88 19.44 -4.17
CA SER A 339 -19.87 20.48 -4.49
C SER A 339 -19.45 21.35 -5.68
N GLU A 340 -18.14 21.43 -5.94
CA GLU A 340 -17.53 22.18 -7.04
C GLU A 340 -17.41 21.36 -8.33
N GLY A 341 -17.65 20.05 -8.28
CA GLY A 341 -17.49 19.14 -9.41
C GLY A 341 -16.08 18.58 -9.57
N VAL A 342 -15.22 18.74 -8.56
CA VAL A 342 -13.92 18.07 -8.46
C VAL A 342 -14.15 16.67 -7.90
N LEU A 343 -13.49 15.68 -8.49
CA LEU A 343 -13.70 14.28 -8.14
C LEU A 343 -12.60 13.78 -7.21
N VAL A 344 -13.00 13.13 -6.12
CA VAL A 344 -12.09 12.30 -5.32
C VAL A 344 -12.18 10.88 -5.83
N TYR A 345 -11.07 10.38 -6.37
CA TYR A 345 -10.99 9.03 -6.91
C TYR A 345 -9.94 8.22 -6.17
N ASP A 346 -8.67 8.62 -6.23
CA ASP A 346 -7.60 7.97 -5.47
C ASP A 346 -7.53 8.59 -4.06
N TYR A 347 -7.31 7.76 -3.05
CA TYR A 347 -7.06 8.19 -1.68
C TYR A 347 -5.99 7.31 -1.06
N HIS A 348 -5.33 7.80 -0.01
CA HIS A 348 -4.70 6.91 0.95
C HIS A 348 -5.17 7.19 2.37
N VAL A 349 -5.10 6.17 3.23
CA VAL A 349 -5.50 6.24 4.64
C VAL A 349 -4.41 5.64 5.51
N GLU A 350 -4.19 6.24 6.67
CA GLU A 350 -3.29 5.73 7.69
C GLU A 350 -3.70 6.13 9.12
N THR A 351 -3.12 5.47 10.11
CA THR A 351 -3.39 5.77 11.53
C THR A 351 -2.73 7.06 11.99
N ALA A 352 -3.45 7.88 12.74
CA ALA A 352 -2.87 9.05 13.41
C ALA A 352 -1.96 8.69 14.59
N LEU A 353 -2.03 7.45 15.09
CA LEU A 353 -1.42 7.03 16.35
C LEU A 353 -0.28 6.04 16.12
N ASN A 354 0.78 6.19 16.91
CA ASN A 354 1.88 5.25 16.94
C ASN A 354 1.62 4.12 17.95
N GLY A 355 1.72 2.87 17.48
CA GLY A 355 1.70 1.69 18.35
C GLY A 355 0.31 1.10 18.56
N LEU A 356 0.11 0.52 19.74
CA LEU A 356 -1.16 -0.09 20.19
C LEU A 356 -1.69 0.58 21.47
N SER A 357 -1.03 1.65 21.93
CA SER A 357 -1.37 2.37 23.16
C SER A 357 -0.74 3.77 23.18
N GLY A 358 -1.35 4.73 23.89
CA GLY A 358 -0.85 6.09 24.05
C GLY A 358 -1.60 7.11 23.19
N GLY A 359 -1.01 8.28 22.99
CA GLY A 359 -1.58 9.35 22.15
C GLY A 359 -0.52 10.00 21.25
N ASN A 360 0.62 9.32 21.08
CA ASN A 360 1.70 9.86 20.25
C ASN A 360 1.32 9.72 18.79
N VAL A 361 1.56 10.78 18.04
CA VAL A 361 1.42 10.78 16.57
C VAL A 361 2.29 9.69 15.91
N THR A 362 1.77 9.10 14.84
CA THR A 362 2.44 8.11 13.99
C THR A 362 3.80 8.60 13.45
N SER A 363 4.60 7.69 12.89
CA SER A 363 5.86 8.02 12.22
C SER A 363 5.65 8.32 10.73
N ILE A 364 6.57 9.03 10.06
CA ILE A 364 6.42 9.39 8.64
C ILE A 364 6.39 8.21 7.66
N GLY A 365 6.91 7.05 8.02
CA GLY A 365 7.22 5.99 7.06
C GLY A 365 6.01 5.55 6.24
N VAL A 366 4.88 5.28 6.91
CA VAL A 366 3.63 4.88 6.24
C VAL A 366 3.10 6.00 5.37
N CYS A 367 2.95 7.21 5.92
CA CYS A 367 2.53 8.40 5.16
C CYS A 367 3.38 8.64 3.91
N ALA A 368 4.70 8.52 4.04
CA ALA A 368 5.63 8.72 2.94
C ALA A 368 5.55 7.60 1.89
N HIS A 369 5.31 6.35 2.31
CA HIS A 369 5.08 5.22 1.41
C HIS A 369 3.80 5.42 0.60
N GLU A 370 2.68 5.71 1.27
CA GLU A 370 1.38 5.85 0.65
C GLU A 370 1.31 7.05 -0.32
N THR A 371 1.94 8.16 0.05
CA THR A 371 2.11 9.32 -0.86
C THR A 371 2.89 8.93 -2.14
N GLY A 372 3.73 7.89 -2.08
CA GLY A 372 4.53 7.43 -3.21
C GLY A 372 3.67 6.86 -4.34
N HIS A 373 2.56 6.23 -3.98
CA HIS A 373 1.58 5.70 -4.93
C HIS A 373 0.81 6.80 -5.67
N PHE A 374 0.69 8.02 -5.12
CA PHE A 374 0.14 9.17 -5.87
C PHE A 374 1.06 9.62 -7.00
N LEU A 375 2.37 9.46 -6.83
CA LEU A 375 3.34 9.64 -7.91
C LEU A 375 3.35 8.43 -8.88
N GLY A 376 2.58 7.40 -8.54
CA GLY A 376 2.38 6.14 -9.25
C GLY A 376 3.60 5.24 -9.25
N LEU A 377 4.32 5.22 -8.13
CA LEU A 377 5.28 4.18 -7.82
C LEU A 377 4.54 2.91 -7.38
N PRO A 378 4.98 1.71 -7.82
CA PRO A 378 4.40 0.46 -7.35
C PRO A 378 5.07 0.00 -6.04
N ASP A 379 4.42 -0.94 -5.37
CA ASP A 379 5.07 -1.75 -4.35
C ASP A 379 6.20 -2.61 -4.92
N LEU A 380 7.24 -2.78 -4.10
CA LEU A 380 8.46 -3.56 -4.40
C LEU A 380 8.74 -4.64 -3.35
N TYR A 381 7.80 -4.90 -2.45
CA TYR A 381 7.78 -6.16 -1.71
C TYR A 381 7.13 -7.24 -2.59
N ASP A 382 7.44 -8.51 -2.35
CA ASP A 382 6.77 -9.58 -3.07
C ASP A 382 5.36 -9.73 -2.51
N THR A 383 4.34 -9.41 -3.30
CA THR A 383 2.92 -9.51 -2.90
C THR A 383 2.46 -10.95 -2.69
N ASP A 384 3.22 -11.93 -3.19
CA ASP A 384 3.01 -13.35 -2.89
C ASP A 384 3.78 -13.81 -1.63
N TYR A 385 4.52 -12.88 -1.01
CA TYR A 385 5.35 -13.06 0.17
C TYR A 385 6.35 -14.23 0.10
N SER A 386 6.78 -14.58 -1.11
CA SER A 386 7.85 -15.56 -1.32
C SER A 386 9.23 -15.03 -0.90
N SER A 387 9.40 -13.70 -0.85
CA SER A 387 10.51 -13.00 -0.19
C SER A 387 10.07 -11.63 0.35
N SER A 388 11.01 -10.84 0.89
CA SER A 388 10.75 -9.44 1.28
C SER A 388 10.78 -8.45 0.10
N GLY A 389 10.91 -8.95 -1.14
CA GLY A 389 11.24 -8.13 -2.31
C GLY A 389 12.56 -7.39 -2.11
N ILE A 390 12.57 -6.06 -2.23
CA ILE A 390 13.77 -5.27 -1.92
C ILE A 390 13.92 -4.90 -0.43
N ASP A 391 12.96 -5.25 0.44
CA ASP A 391 12.98 -4.96 1.88
C ASP A 391 13.32 -3.48 2.20
N ALA A 392 13.96 -3.22 3.34
CA ALA A 392 14.39 -1.88 3.76
C ALA A 392 15.49 -1.24 2.88
N TRP A 393 15.78 -1.82 1.71
CA TRP A 393 16.45 -1.09 0.62
C TRP A 393 15.51 -0.17 -0.16
N GLY A 394 14.21 -0.14 0.10
CA GLY A 394 13.34 0.87 -0.50
C GLY A 394 12.06 1.07 0.28
N ILE A 395 11.62 2.33 0.36
CA ILE A 395 10.38 2.67 1.09
C ILE A 395 9.16 1.94 0.51
N MET A 396 9.13 1.73 -0.82
CA MET A 396 8.06 1.01 -1.50
C MET A 396 8.06 -0.51 -1.25
N ALA A 397 8.99 -1.02 -0.44
CA ALA A 397 8.94 -2.42 0.02
C ALA A 397 8.81 -2.50 1.54
N ASN A 398 9.46 -1.58 2.26
CA ASN A 398 9.43 -1.56 3.71
C ASN A 398 9.55 -0.11 4.22
N SER A 399 8.40 0.46 4.56
CA SER A 399 8.27 1.81 5.11
C SER A 399 8.79 1.94 6.55
N TRP A 400 8.93 0.81 7.26
CA TRP A 400 9.38 0.77 8.65
C TRP A 400 10.88 0.98 8.81
N GLY A 401 11.64 0.81 7.74
CA GLY A 401 13.11 0.88 7.76
C GLY A 401 13.78 -0.25 8.53
N TRP A 402 15.12 -0.22 8.58
CA TRP A 402 15.90 -1.25 9.29
C TRP A 402 15.70 -1.23 10.81
N ASP A 403 15.29 -0.09 11.38
CA ASP A 403 14.98 0.04 12.81
C ASP A 403 13.57 -0.44 13.17
N GLY A 404 12.70 -0.66 12.16
CA GLY A 404 11.33 -1.14 12.36
C GLY A 404 10.39 -0.12 13.01
N THR A 405 10.74 1.17 12.98
CA THR A 405 10.01 2.24 13.66
C THR A 405 9.18 3.12 12.73
N GLY A 406 9.52 3.11 11.44
CA GLY A 406 8.94 4.02 10.44
C GLY A 406 9.38 5.49 10.61
N GLY A 407 10.19 5.82 11.62
CA GLY A 407 10.70 7.18 11.82
C GLY A 407 11.84 7.54 10.88
N ASN A 408 12.60 6.54 10.42
CA ASN A 408 13.67 6.67 9.44
C ASN A 408 13.40 5.76 8.23
N PRO A 409 12.38 6.06 7.40
CA PRO A 409 12.07 5.22 6.26
C PRO A 409 13.24 5.20 5.26
N PRO A 410 13.41 4.12 4.49
CA PRO A 410 14.42 4.06 3.44
C PRO A 410 14.20 5.12 2.36
N SER A 411 15.23 5.43 1.58
CA SER A 411 15.08 6.26 0.38
C SER A 411 14.36 5.50 -0.74
N PHE A 412 13.79 6.23 -1.71
CA PHE A 412 13.40 5.63 -2.98
C PHE A 412 14.64 5.08 -3.70
N SER A 413 14.45 3.97 -4.40
CA SER A 413 15.52 3.37 -5.20
C SER A 413 15.83 4.21 -6.44
N ALA A 414 17.06 4.14 -6.94
CA ALA A 414 17.45 4.85 -8.15
C ALA A 414 16.53 4.61 -9.37
N PRO A 415 16.00 3.39 -9.64
CA PRO A 415 15.02 3.18 -10.70
C PRO A 415 13.74 4.01 -10.49
N MET A 416 13.26 4.14 -9.25
CA MET A 416 12.06 4.91 -8.91
C MET A 416 12.29 6.41 -9.06
N LYS A 417 13.42 6.91 -8.55
CA LYS A 417 13.80 8.32 -8.73
C LYS A 417 13.97 8.66 -10.22
N ALA A 418 14.52 7.75 -11.02
CA ALA A 418 14.63 7.93 -12.47
C ALA A 418 13.25 7.92 -13.15
N TYR A 419 12.37 6.99 -12.74
CA TYR A 419 10.99 6.93 -13.23
C TYR A 419 10.21 8.22 -12.96
N LEU A 420 10.43 8.85 -11.81
CA LEU A 420 9.81 10.13 -11.45
C LEU A 420 10.47 11.35 -12.09
N GLY A 421 11.59 11.15 -12.79
CA GLY A 421 12.38 12.24 -13.39
C GLY A 421 13.21 13.04 -12.39
N TRP A 422 13.41 12.53 -11.17
CA TRP A 422 14.22 13.18 -10.14
C TRP A 422 15.72 12.95 -10.30
N LEU A 423 16.12 11.88 -10.99
CA LEU A 423 17.51 11.67 -11.38
C LEU A 423 17.58 11.16 -12.82
N ASP A 424 18.69 11.47 -13.49
CA ASP A 424 19.02 10.94 -14.80
C ASP A 424 20.23 9.99 -14.68
N PRO A 425 20.05 8.67 -14.85
CA PRO A 425 21.16 7.73 -14.68
C PRO A 425 22.27 7.94 -15.72
N VAL A 426 23.52 7.96 -15.27
CA VAL A 426 24.68 8.17 -16.14
C VAL A 426 25.15 6.85 -16.75
N GLU A 427 25.29 6.80 -18.08
CA GLU A 427 25.85 5.62 -18.75
C GLU A 427 27.34 5.46 -18.40
N LEU A 428 27.67 4.33 -17.78
CA LEU A 428 28.99 4.10 -17.18
C LEU A 428 30.04 3.57 -18.18
N ASP A 429 29.64 3.34 -19.43
CA ASP A 429 30.39 2.58 -20.42
C ASP A 429 31.70 3.23 -20.89
N ALA A 430 31.67 4.53 -21.17
CA ALA A 430 32.84 5.30 -21.59
C ALA A 430 33.82 5.50 -20.42
N ALA A 431 33.29 5.77 -19.22
CA ALA A 431 34.08 5.95 -18.02
C ALA A 431 34.79 4.65 -17.58
N LEU A 432 34.09 3.50 -17.63
CA LEU A 432 34.69 2.20 -17.33
C LEU A 432 35.75 1.79 -18.35
N GLN A 433 35.59 2.10 -19.64
CA GLN A 433 36.63 1.84 -20.64
C GLN A 433 37.92 2.61 -20.34
N ALA A 434 37.78 3.90 -20.00
CA ALA A 434 38.92 4.73 -19.61
C ALA A 434 39.61 4.20 -18.34
N VAL A 435 38.84 3.84 -17.31
CA VAL A 435 39.34 3.29 -16.04
C VAL A 435 40.01 1.93 -16.23
N SER A 436 39.41 1.03 -17.02
CA SER A 436 39.95 -0.31 -17.30
C SER A 436 41.25 -0.23 -18.10
N ALA A 437 41.35 0.71 -19.05
CA ALA A 437 42.56 0.93 -19.83
C ALA A 437 43.71 1.54 -19.01
N SER A 438 43.39 2.33 -17.97
CA SER A 438 44.39 2.97 -17.10
C SER A 438 44.69 2.19 -15.81
N GLY A 439 43.98 1.09 -15.51
CA GLY A 439 44.07 0.39 -14.22
C GLY A 439 43.63 1.24 -13.02
N GLY A 440 42.67 2.16 -13.24
CA GLY A 440 42.24 3.14 -12.25
C GLY A 440 41.08 2.69 -11.35
N TRP A 441 40.61 3.59 -10.50
CA TRP A 441 39.39 3.45 -9.70
C TRP A 441 38.30 4.39 -10.24
N PHE A 442 37.04 3.96 -10.21
CA PHE A 442 35.89 4.83 -10.47
C PHE A 442 35.19 5.18 -9.16
N ASN A 443 34.96 6.46 -8.89
CA ASN A 443 34.27 6.90 -7.69
C ASN A 443 32.77 6.95 -7.95
N LEU A 444 31.99 6.26 -7.12
CA LEU A 444 30.53 6.30 -7.16
C LEU A 444 30.05 7.34 -6.17
N SER A 445 29.47 8.43 -6.68
CA SER A 445 28.85 9.45 -5.84
C SER A 445 27.59 8.91 -5.16
N ALA A 446 27.29 9.43 -3.96
CA ALA A 446 26.14 8.96 -3.19
C ALA A 446 24.84 9.44 -3.83
N VAL A 447 23.85 8.55 -3.97
CA VAL A 447 22.56 8.89 -4.57
C VAL A 447 21.83 9.93 -3.72
N GLN A 448 21.95 9.88 -2.39
CA GLN A 448 21.24 10.78 -1.48
C GLN A 448 21.67 12.25 -1.60
N THR A 449 22.93 12.54 -1.93
CA THR A 449 23.49 13.91 -1.94
C THR A 449 23.74 14.43 -3.34
N ASP A 450 24.27 13.58 -4.22
CA ASP A 450 24.80 14.00 -5.52
C ASP A 450 23.84 13.66 -6.67
N GLY A 451 22.75 12.95 -6.39
CA GLY A 451 21.78 12.53 -7.40
C GLY A 451 22.32 11.56 -8.44
N ALA A 452 23.40 10.83 -8.12
CA ALA A 452 24.09 9.97 -9.06
C ALA A 452 23.63 8.51 -8.97
N ALA A 453 23.22 7.97 -10.12
CA ALA A 453 23.07 6.55 -10.37
C ALA A 453 23.70 6.22 -11.73
N TYR A 454 24.11 4.97 -11.93
CA TYR A 454 24.91 4.58 -13.09
C TYR A 454 24.29 3.38 -13.79
N VAL A 455 24.13 3.47 -15.11
CA VAL A 455 23.65 2.36 -15.94
C VAL A 455 24.84 1.67 -16.58
N LEU A 456 24.92 0.35 -16.41
CA LEU A 456 25.81 -0.52 -17.13
C LEU A 456 25.01 -1.33 -18.15
N ASN A 457 25.15 -0.96 -19.43
CA ASN A 457 24.39 -1.54 -20.53
C ASN A 457 25.24 -2.49 -21.39
N ARG A 458 26.00 -3.37 -20.73
CA ARG A 458 26.85 -4.35 -21.42
C ARG A 458 26.28 -5.74 -21.27
N THR A 459 26.24 -6.47 -22.39
CA THR A 459 25.99 -7.92 -22.41
C THR A 459 24.59 -8.37 -21.94
N TYR A 460 23.67 -7.44 -21.69
CA TYR A 460 22.28 -7.73 -21.38
C TYR A 460 21.41 -7.76 -22.66
N PRO A 461 20.34 -8.57 -22.69
CA PRO A 461 19.31 -8.51 -23.73
C PRO A 461 18.75 -7.09 -23.94
N GLU A 462 18.17 -6.85 -25.12
CA GLU A 462 17.47 -5.59 -25.39
C GLU A 462 16.36 -5.35 -24.34
N GLY A 463 16.42 -4.20 -23.67
CA GLY A 463 15.49 -3.84 -22.59
C GLY A 463 15.97 -4.21 -21.18
N GLU A 464 17.10 -4.90 -21.04
CA GLU A 464 17.71 -5.24 -19.75
C GLU A 464 18.99 -4.42 -19.51
N TYR A 465 19.21 -3.99 -18.28
CA TYR A 465 20.41 -3.26 -17.86
C TYR A 465 20.67 -3.47 -16.37
N LEU A 466 21.90 -3.20 -15.94
CA LEU A 466 22.24 -3.11 -14.52
C LEU A 466 22.27 -1.63 -14.11
N LEU A 467 21.52 -1.28 -13.06
CA LEU A 467 21.60 0.02 -12.42
C LEU A 467 22.40 -0.10 -11.12
N ILE A 468 23.37 0.79 -10.94
CA ILE A 468 24.25 0.85 -9.78
C ILE A 468 24.00 2.18 -9.07
N GLU A 469 23.65 2.10 -7.79
CA GLU A 469 23.57 3.25 -6.89
C GLU A 469 24.51 3.03 -5.71
N ASN A 470 25.15 4.11 -5.26
CA ASN A 470 25.88 4.11 -3.99
C ASN A 470 24.99 4.78 -2.96
N ARG A 471 24.60 4.03 -1.93
CA ARG A 471 23.79 4.55 -0.83
C ARG A 471 24.66 4.73 0.40
N GLN A 472 24.67 5.95 0.91
CA GLN A 472 25.33 6.30 2.15
C GLN A 472 24.25 6.77 3.12
N GLY A 473 24.08 6.05 4.22
CA GLY A 473 23.07 6.28 5.24
C GLY A 473 23.55 5.76 6.57
#